data_AF-A0A2T3ITL2-F1
#
_entry.id   AF-A0A2T3ITL2-F1
#
_cell.length_a   1.000
_cell.length_b   1.000
_cell.length_c   1.000
_cell.angle_alpha   90.00
_cell.angle_beta   90.00
_cell.angle_gamma   90.00
#
_symmetry.space_group_name_H-M   'P 1'
#
loop_
_entity.id
_entity.type
_entity.pdbx_description
1 polymer ?
#
loop_
_entity_poly.entity_id
_entity_poly.type
_entity_poly.pdbx_seq_one_letter_code
_entity_poly.pdbx_strand_id
1 'polypeptide(L)' 'MSSVNEQAIGDEAELLAGELNKHIANNDAEAAKKVMRAYRDFRLSASEYHKDLGLVLVLEQHFAILKSKFFDAFGYEWEA' A
#
# COMPACT_ATOMS: atom_id res chain seq x y z
N MET A 1 18.12 15.50 7.67
CA MET A 1 18.07 15.59 6.20
C MET A 1 17.23 14.41 5.73
N SER A 2 15.94 14.64 5.51
CA SER A 2 15.02 13.65 4.94
C SER A 2 14.81 14.06 3.49
N SER A 3 15.71 13.66 2.59
CA SER A 3 15.96 14.51 1.42
C SER A 3 15.51 13.99 0.07
N VAL A 4 15.38 12.68 -0.18
CA VAL A 4 14.88 12.19 -1.49
C VAL A 4 14.19 10.84 -1.35
N ASN A 5 14.76 9.92 -0.55
CA ASN A 5 14.23 8.57 -0.42
C ASN A 5 12.86 8.51 0.28
N GLU A 6 12.64 9.33 1.32
CA GLU A 6 11.35 9.38 2.01
C GLU A 6 10.25 9.96 1.12
N GLN A 7 10.56 10.99 0.32
CA GLN A 7 9.64 11.55 -0.65
C GLN A 7 9.26 10.51 -1.71
N ALA A 8 10.25 9.82 -2.30
CA ALA A 8 10.00 8.78 -3.30
C ALA A 8 9.17 7.61 -2.73
N ILE A 9 9.38 7.24 -1.47
CA ILE A 9 8.59 6.20 -0.80
C ILE A 9 7.15 6.66 -0.56
N GLY A 10 6.96 7.93 -0.20
CA GLY A 10 5.64 8.56 -0.12
C GLY A 10 4.91 8.56 -1.47
N ASP A 11 5.58 9.00 -2.52
CA ASP A 11 5.02 9.09 -3.87
C ASP A 11 4.60 7.70 -4.40
N GLU A 12 5.42 6.66 -4.16
CA GLU A 12 5.10 5.27 -4.54
C GLU A 12 3.89 4.73 -3.75
N ALA A 13 3.82 5.01 -2.45
CA ALA A 13 2.69 4.61 -1.62
C ALA A 13 1.38 5.30 -2.07
N GLU A 14 1.44 6.57 -2.45
CA GLU A 14 0.30 7.31 -3.00
C GLU A 14 -0.13 6.78 -4.37
N LEU A 15 0.82 6.46 -5.26
CA LEU A 15 0.56 5.86 -6.57
C LEU A 15 -0.22 4.55 -6.43
N LEU A 16 0.28 3.62 -5.63
CA LEU A 16 -0.35 2.32 -5.40
C LEU A 16 -1.74 2.47 -4.73
N ALA A 17 -1.89 3.42 -3.79
CA ALA A 17 -3.20 3.72 -3.22
C ALA A 17 -4.19 4.27 -4.27
N GLY A 18 -3.72 5.10 -5.19
CA GLY A 18 -4.48 5.60 -6.33
C GLY A 18 -4.93 4.49 -7.27
N GLU A 19 -4.04 3.56 -7.60
CA GLU A 19 -4.34 2.39 -8.42
C GLU A 19 -5.38 1.48 -7.75
N LEU A 20 -5.26 1.25 -6.43
CA LEU A 20 -6.25 0.48 -5.69
C LEU A 20 -7.64 1.13 -5.78
N ASN A 21 -7.74 2.43 -5.53
CA ASN A 21 -9.01 3.15 -5.62
C ASN A 21 -9.61 3.07 -7.04
N LYS A 22 -8.77 3.13 -8.09
CA LYS A 22 -9.19 2.96 -9.48
C LYS A 22 -9.76 1.57 -9.73
N HIS A 23 -9.10 0.51 -9.26
CA HIS A 23 -9.61 -0.86 -9.42
C HIS A 23 -10.87 -1.13 -8.60
N ILE A 24 -10.97 -0.57 -7.40
CA ILE A 24 -12.20 -0.59 -6.59
C ILE A 24 -13.35 0.10 -7.34
N ALA A 25 -13.12 1.30 -7.89
CA ALA A 25 -14.13 2.04 -8.65
C ALA A 25 -14.61 1.28 -9.90
N ASN A 26 -13.73 0.47 -10.49
CA ASN A 26 -14.05 -0.40 -11.63
C ASN A 26 -14.62 -1.77 -11.23
N ASN A 27 -14.80 -2.03 -9.92
CA ASN A 27 -15.21 -3.32 -9.36
C ASN A 27 -14.29 -4.49 -9.82
N ASP A 28 -13.01 -4.21 -10.04
CA ASP A 28 -12.01 -5.19 -10.49
C ASP A 28 -11.22 -5.72 -9.29
N ALA A 29 -11.80 -6.72 -8.62
CA ALA A 29 -11.24 -7.29 -7.41
C ALA A 29 -9.87 -7.98 -7.64
N GLU A 30 -9.67 -8.59 -8.82
CA GLU A 30 -8.42 -9.30 -9.13
C GLU A 30 -7.27 -8.32 -9.39
N ALA A 31 -7.52 -7.21 -10.08
CA ALA A 31 -6.52 -6.16 -10.22
C ALA A 31 -6.27 -5.44 -8.88
N ALA A 32 -7.31 -5.18 -8.08
CA ALA A 32 -7.15 -4.62 -6.74
C ALA A 32 -6.27 -5.52 -5.84
N LYS A 33 -6.43 -6.85 -5.91
CA LYS A 33 -5.56 -7.81 -5.20
C LYS A 33 -4.10 -7.71 -5.64
N LYS A 34 -3.83 -7.53 -6.94
CA LYS A 34 -2.46 -7.36 -7.45
C LYS A 34 -1.80 -6.11 -6.88
N VAL A 35 -2.54 -5.01 -6.81
CA VAL A 35 -2.05 -3.76 -6.18
C VAL A 35 -1.79 -3.97 -4.69
N MET A 36 -2.67 -4.67 -3.97
CA MET A 36 -2.45 -5.01 -2.56
C MET A 36 -1.17 -5.83 -2.34
N ARG A 37 -0.86 -6.78 -3.23
CA ARG A 37 0.41 -7.54 -3.20
C ARG A 37 1.61 -6.63 -3.47
N ALA A 38 1.54 -5.80 -4.50
CA ALA A 38 2.61 -4.85 -4.83
C ALA A 38 2.92 -3.92 -3.64
N TYR A 39 1.88 -3.38 -3.00
CA TYR A 39 2.03 -2.54 -1.81
C TYR A 39 2.68 -3.31 -0.65
N ARG A 40 2.26 -4.55 -0.40
CA ARG A 40 2.84 -5.39 0.65
C ARG A 40 4.33 -5.64 0.42
N ASP A 41 4.72 -5.98 -0.79
CA ASP A 41 6.10 -6.27 -1.17
C ASP A 41 6.97 -5.00 -1.11
N PHE A 42 6.43 -3.86 -1.55
CA PHE A 42 7.06 -2.55 -1.39
C PHE A 42 7.31 -2.21 0.08
N ARG A 43 6.28 -2.34 0.95
CA ARG A 43 6.41 -2.11 2.41
C ARG A 43 7.47 -3.03 3.04
N LEU A 44 7.47 -4.31 2.69
CA LEU A 44 8.46 -5.27 3.21
C LEU A 44 9.88 -4.88 2.79
N SER A 45 10.05 -4.57 1.51
CA SER A 45 11.33 -4.09 0.99
C SER A 45 11.76 -2.81 1.70
N ALA A 46 10.84 -1.85 1.87
CA ALA A 46 11.14 -0.61 2.56
C ALA A 46 11.58 -0.85 4.02
N SER A 47 10.96 -1.82 4.70
CA SER A 47 11.29 -2.18 6.09
C SER A 47 12.64 -2.91 6.23
N GLU A 48 13.04 -3.70 5.24
CA GLU A 48 14.34 -4.38 5.24
C GLU A 48 15.49 -3.43 4.90
N TYR A 49 15.29 -2.54 3.92
CA TYR A 49 16.35 -1.66 3.40
C TYR A 49 16.47 -0.33 4.16
N HIS A 50 15.37 0.20 4.70
CA HIS A 50 15.37 1.46 5.42
C HIS A 50 15.21 1.19 6.92
N LYS A 51 16.27 1.48 7.69
CA LYS A 51 16.28 1.37 9.16
C LYS A 51 15.48 2.51 9.85
N ASP A 52 14.61 3.18 9.11
CA ASP A 52 13.77 4.25 9.64
C ASP A 52 12.45 3.66 10.15
N LEU A 53 12.37 3.52 11.47
CA LEU A 53 11.19 2.99 12.15
C LEU A 53 9.95 3.86 11.92
N GLY A 54 10.10 5.18 11.78
CA GLY A 54 8.99 6.10 11.54
C GLY A 54 8.35 5.84 10.18
N LEU A 55 9.17 5.68 9.16
CA LEU A 55 8.70 5.39 7.81
C LEU A 55 7.99 4.03 7.72
N VAL A 56 8.56 3.00 8.34
CA VAL A 56 7.95 1.66 8.40
C VAL A 56 6.57 1.73 9.05
N LEU A 57 6.45 2.39 10.20
CA LEU A 57 5.16 2.53 10.90
C LEU A 57 4.10 3.26 10.06
N VAL A 58 4.49 4.28 9.30
CA VAL A 58 3.58 4.97 8.36
C VAL A 58 3.10 4.01 7.28
N LEU A 59 3.99 3.22 6.68
CA LEU A 59 3.61 2.25 5.65
C LEU A 59 2.72 1.12 6.21
N GLU A 60 2.93 0.68 7.45
CA GLU A 60 2.03 -0.26 8.13
C GLU A 60 0.62 0.30 8.31
N GLN A 61 0.51 1.53 8.84
CA GLN A 61 -0.77 2.18 9.04
C GLN A 61 -1.50 2.38 7.72
N HIS A 62 -0.78 2.81 6.69
CA HIS A 62 -1.34 3.00 5.37
C HIS A 62 -1.83 1.66 4.78
N PHE A 63 -1.05 0.58 4.92
CA PHE A 63 -1.47 -0.75 4.48
C PHE A 63 -2.72 -1.26 5.22
N ALA A 64 -2.86 -0.98 6.51
CA ALA A 64 -4.07 -1.30 7.26
C ALA A 64 -5.32 -0.58 6.71
N ILE A 65 -5.18 0.71 6.36
CA ILE A 65 -6.26 1.49 5.73
C ILE A 65 -6.65 0.90 4.37
N LEU A 66 -5.66 0.53 3.54
CA LEU A 66 -5.92 -0.07 2.23
C LEU A 66 -6.63 -1.42 2.35
N LYS A 67 -6.28 -2.25 3.34
CA LYS A 67 -6.99 -3.50 3.64
C LYS A 67 -8.45 -3.26 4.01
N SER A 68 -8.73 -2.28 4.87
CA SER A 68 -10.11 -1.90 5.23
C SER A 68 -10.90 -1.49 4.00
N LYS A 69 -10.34 -0.61 3.16
CA LYS A 69 -10.99 -0.18 1.91
C LYS A 69 -11.28 -1.33 0.96
N PHE A 70 -10.34 -2.25 0.82
CA PHE A 70 -10.53 -3.45 0.01
C PHE A 70 -11.68 -4.31 0.56
N PHE A 71 -11.70 -4.54 1.88
CA PHE A 71 -12.76 -5.29 2.54
C PHE A 71 -14.12 -4.61 2.35
N ASP A 72 -14.20 -3.30 2.56
CA ASP A 72 -15.43 -2.52 2.39
C ASP A 72 -15.96 -2.57 0.95
N ALA A 73 -15.06 -2.63 -0.04
CA ALA A 73 -15.41 -2.69 -1.46
C ALA A 73 -15.89 -4.08 -1.91
N PHE A 74 -15.26 -5.15 -1.43
CA PHE A 74 -15.48 -6.51 -1.98
C PHE A 74 -16.11 -7.50 -1.00
N GLY A 75 -16.22 -7.16 0.28
CA GLY A 75 -16.89 -7.96 1.31
C GLY A 75 -16.13 -9.17 1.82
N TYR A 76 -14.83 -9.28 1.52
CA TYR A 76 -13.96 -10.34 2.04
C TYR A 76 -12.57 -9.81 2.36
N GLU A 77 -11.90 -10.45 3.32
CA GLU A 77 -10.54 -10.06 3.70
C GLU A 77 -9.56 -10.35 2.58
N TRP A 78 -8.58 -9.46 2.40
CA TRP A 78 -7.48 -9.73 1.50
C TRP A 78 -6.63 -10.89 2.06
N GLU A 79 -6.67 -12.02 1.37
CA GLU A 79 -5.78 -13.16 1.62
C GLU A 79 -4.47 -12.97 0.85
N ALA A 80 -3.36 -12.92 1.60
CA ALA A 80 -2.01 -12.62 1.10
C ALA A 80 -1.41 -13.78 0.30
#